data_AF-X1NYD8-F1
#
_entry.id   AF-X1NYD8-F1
#
_cell.length_a   1.000
_cell.length_b   1.000
_cell.length_c   1.000
_cell.angle_alpha   90.00
_cell.angle_beta   90.00
_cell.angle_gamma   90.00
#
_symmetry.space_group_name_H-M   'P 1'
#
loop_
_entity.id
_entity.type
_entity.pdbx_description
1 polymer ?
#
loop_
_entity_poly.entity_id
_entity_poly.type
_entity_poly.pdbx_seq_one_letter_code
_entity_poly.pdbx_strand_id
1 'polypeptide(L)'
;RLVDGVTKLSKLTSRAGGEQRKSKVQAENLRKMLVATAKDLRVVFVKLADRLHNMRTLGALPPRKRQAIAQETLEIYAPLAHRLGMWNVKWQLEDLAFRYLEPQQYRRLSRLVAKKRLQREGFINEVSQTLRQELSQAGIEAKVFGRPKHIYSIYQKMGRYAAQGKDFGDIHDLFALRVLVDSVSDCYKALGEIHNFWRPITEEFNDFIANPKDNGYRSLHTTVMCQGVTPLEIQIRTHDM
;
A
#
# COMPACT_ATOMS: atom_id res chain seq x y z
N ARG A 1 0.31 20.46 -25.26
CA ARG A 1 1.22 20.60 -24.08
C ARG A 1 1.22 19.35 -23.18
N LEU A 2 0.14 19.00 -22.48
CA LEU A 2 0.10 17.79 -21.63
C LEU A 2 0.21 16.49 -22.44
N VAL A 3 -0.55 16.39 -23.53
CA VAL A 3 -0.53 15.25 -24.46
C VAL A 3 0.88 15.01 -25.01
N ASP A 4 1.57 16.08 -25.45
CA ASP A 4 2.95 16.00 -25.94
C ASP A 4 3.94 15.47 -24.89
N GLY A 5 3.73 15.86 -23.61
CA GLY A 5 4.51 15.36 -22.48
C GLY A 5 4.34 13.86 -22.28
N VAL A 6 3.09 13.37 -22.37
CA VAL A 6 2.76 11.93 -22.24
C VAL A 6 3.37 11.11 -23.37
N THR A 7 3.26 11.59 -24.61
CA THR A 7 3.80 10.88 -25.79
C THR A 7 5.33 10.80 -25.76
N LYS A 8 6.01 11.88 -25.34
CA LYS A 8 7.48 11.90 -25.20
C LYS A 8 7.96 10.94 -24.11
N LEU A 9 7.29 10.92 -22.95
CA LEU A 9 7.58 9.97 -21.88
C LEU A 9 7.45 8.52 -22.35
N SER A 10 6.38 8.20 -23.09
CA SER A 10 6.15 6.83 -23.57
C SER A 10 7.24 6.34 -24.52
N LYS A 11 7.78 7.22 -25.38
CA LYS A 11 8.89 6.90 -26.30
C LYS A 11 10.23 6.73 -25.59
N LEU A 12 10.41 7.41 -24.45
CA LEU A 12 11.63 7.32 -23.64
C LEU A 12 11.66 6.03 -22.83
N THR A 13 10.53 5.61 -22.23
CA THR A 13 10.48 4.35 -21.48
C THR A 13 10.49 3.12 -22.37
N SER A 14 9.95 3.20 -23.60
CA SER A 14 9.95 2.08 -24.55
C SER A 14 11.33 1.71 -25.11
N ARG A 15 12.31 2.63 -25.09
CA ARG A 15 13.68 2.40 -25.59
C ARG A 15 14.60 1.69 -24.59
N ALA A 16 14.10 1.31 -23.41
CA ALA A 16 14.88 0.69 -22.34
C ALA A 16 14.92 -0.85 -22.35
N GLY A 17 14.38 -1.50 -23.39
CA GLY A 17 14.24 -2.97 -23.48
C GLY A 17 15.49 -3.72 -23.95
N GLY A 18 16.66 -3.47 -23.35
CA GLY A 18 17.90 -4.23 -23.59
C GLY A 18 18.42 -4.91 -22.31
N GLU A 19 18.77 -6.18 -22.41
CA GLU A 19 18.91 -7.13 -21.28
C GLU A 19 20.07 -6.91 -20.29
N GLN A 20 20.90 -5.86 -20.42
CA GLN A 20 22.08 -5.68 -19.56
C GLN A 20 22.29 -4.21 -19.19
N ARG A 21 21.63 -3.74 -18.10
CA ARG A 21 22.01 -2.55 -17.25
C ARG A 21 20.85 -2.14 -16.32
N LYS A 22 20.31 -3.07 -15.52
CA LYS A 22 19.07 -2.83 -14.73
C LYS A 22 19.16 -1.61 -13.80
N SER A 23 20.24 -1.40 -13.04
CA SER A 23 20.32 -0.27 -12.09
C SER A 23 20.57 1.10 -12.74
N LYS A 24 21.49 1.21 -13.70
CA LYS A 24 21.80 2.47 -14.40
C LYS A 24 20.66 2.92 -15.31
N VAL A 25 19.98 1.99 -16.00
CA VAL A 25 18.82 2.31 -16.85
C VAL A 25 17.61 2.72 -16.01
N GLN A 26 17.39 2.09 -14.85
CA GLN A 26 16.35 2.53 -13.89
C GLN A 26 16.61 3.95 -13.38
N ALA A 27 17.86 4.25 -12.98
CA ALA A 27 18.25 5.60 -12.54
C ALA A 27 18.13 6.64 -13.66
N GLU A 28 18.51 6.29 -14.90
CA GLU A 28 18.33 7.17 -16.06
C GLU A 28 16.86 7.36 -16.45
N ASN A 29 16.03 6.32 -16.42
CA ASN A 29 14.62 6.41 -16.74
C ASN A 29 13.89 7.25 -15.69
N LEU A 30 14.21 7.04 -14.42
CA LEU A 30 13.74 7.89 -13.33
C LEU A 30 14.22 9.34 -13.52
N ARG A 31 15.49 9.57 -13.86
CA ARG A 31 16.05 10.91 -14.13
C ARG A 31 15.39 11.59 -15.33
N LYS A 32 15.18 10.88 -16.44
CA LYS A 32 14.51 11.39 -17.65
C LYS A 32 13.02 11.67 -17.39
N MET A 33 12.37 10.85 -16.57
CA MET A 33 11.00 11.08 -16.12
C MET A 33 10.91 12.27 -15.16
N LEU A 34 11.91 12.46 -14.28
CA LEU A 34 12.07 13.61 -13.40
C LEU A 34 12.28 14.92 -14.19
N VAL A 35 13.07 14.88 -15.26
CA VAL A 35 13.27 16.02 -16.17
C VAL A 35 11.98 16.38 -16.94
N ALA A 36 11.17 15.38 -17.31
CA ALA A 36 9.87 15.62 -17.94
C ALA A 36 8.79 16.12 -16.95
N THR A 37 8.88 15.74 -15.67
CA THR A 37 8.00 16.23 -14.58
C THR A 37 8.35 17.62 -14.10
N ALA A 38 9.61 18.06 -14.27
CA ALA A 38 10.09 19.37 -13.82
C ALA A 38 9.30 20.56 -14.42
N LYS A 39 8.45 20.34 -15.43
CA LYS A 39 7.60 21.38 -16.02
C LYS A 39 6.11 21.29 -15.64
N ASP A 40 5.58 20.11 -15.34
CA ASP A 40 4.16 19.93 -14.96
C ASP A 40 3.88 18.52 -14.39
N LEU A 41 3.49 18.43 -13.11
CA LEU A 41 3.16 17.17 -12.43
C LEU A 41 1.94 16.45 -13.03
N ARG A 42 1.02 17.18 -13.69
CA ARG A 42 -0.20 16.60 -14.28
C ARG A 42 0.11 15.57 -15.36
N VAL A 43 1.25 15.72 -16.04
CA VAL A 43 1.71 14.75 -17.05
C VAL A 43 1.91 13.36 -16.43
N VAL A 44 2.41 13.29 -15.21
CA VAL A 44 2.61 12.00 -14.52
C VAL A 44 1.31 11.43 -14.02
N PHE A 45 0.37 12.25 -13.54
CA PHE A 45 -0.96 11.76 -13.17
C PHE A 45 -1.66 11.11 -14.37
N VAL A 46 -1.62 11.75 -15.54
CA VAL A 46 -2.17 11.17 -16.77
C VAL A 46 -1.44 9.88 -17.13
N LYS A 47 -0.09 9.84 -17.01
CA LYS A 47 0.67 8.64 -17.35
C LYS A 47 0.44 7.46 -16.40
N LEU A 48 0.26 7.74 -15.10
CA LEU A 48 -0.09 6.73 -14.11
C LEU A 48 -1.50 6.19 -14.34
N ALA A 49 -2.45 7.04 -14.71
CA ALA A 49 -3.80 6.63 -15.08
C ALA A 49 -3.81 5.76 -16.35
N ASP A 50 -3.08 6.18 -17.40
CA ASP A 50 -2.86 5.39 -18.62
C ASP A 50 -2.23 4.03 -18.30
N ARG A 51 -1.15 4.01 -17.50
CA ARG A 51 -0.51 2.76 -17.09
C ARG A 51 -1.45 1.85 -16.31
N LEU A 52 -2.24 2.39 -15.39
CA LEU A 52 -3.21 1.62 -14.62
C LEU A 52 -4.28 1.00 -15.52
N HIS A 53 -4.80 1.77 -16.49
CA HIS A 53 -5.72 1.24 -17.49
C HIS A 53 -5.09 0.10 -18.30
N ASN A 54 -3.87 0.31 -18.81
CA ASN A 54 -3.13 -0.70 -19.58
C ASN A 54 -2.87 -1.98 -18.77
N MET A 55 -2.59 -1.86 -17.47
CA MET A 55 -2.43 -3.03 -16.59
C MET A 55 -3.74 -3.80 -16.37
N ARG A 56 -4.90 -3.12 -16.40
CA ARG A 56 -6.22 -3.78 -16.31
C ARG A 56 -6.57 -4.53 -17.59
N THR A 57 -6.11 -4.06 -18.74
CA THR A 57 -6.39 -4.66 -20.07
C THR A 57 -5.24 -5.48 -20.65
N LEU A 58 -4.18 -5.72 -19.87
CA LEU A 58 -2.94 -6.36 -20.31
C LEU A 58 -3.12 -7.79 -20.85
N GLY A 59 -4.24 -8.43 -20.50
CA GLY A 59 -4.61 -9.77 -20.95
C GLY A 59 -4.75 -9.93 -22.47
N ALA A 60 -4.88 -8.85 -23.25
CA ALA A 60 -4.96 -8.92 -24.71
C ALA A 60 -3.60 -9.11 -25.40
N LEU A 61 -2.48 -8.83 -24.72
CA LEU A 61 -1.15 -8.84 -25.34
C LEU A 61 -0.48 -10.23 -25.30
N PRO A 62 0.57 -10.50 -26.10
CA PRO A 62 1.37 -11.72 -25.98
C PRO A 62 2.12 -11.83 -24.64
N PRO A 63 2.38 -13.04 -24.10
CA PRO A 63 2.99 -13.25 -22.77
C PRO A 63 4.27 -12.45 -22.51
N ARG A 64 5.20 -12.41 -23.48
CA ARG A 64 6.44 -11.64 -23.36
C ARG A 64 6.20 -10.15 -23.10
N LYS A 65 5.24 -9.54 -23.83
CA LYS A 65 4.86 -8.14 -23.63
C LYS A 65 4.20 -7.92 -22.26
N ARG A 66 3.37 -8.87 -21.80
CA ARG A 66 2.74 -8.78 -20.47
C ARG A 66 3.80 -8.73 -19.36
N GLN A 67 4.77 -9.64 -19.40
CA GLN A 67 5.85 -9.68 -18.41
C GLN A 67 6.70 -8.41 -18.43
N ALA A 68 7.11 -7.93 -19.61
CA ALA A 68 7.90 -6.71 -19.72
C ALA A 68 7.16 -5.49 -19.16
N ILE A 69 5.88 -5.32 -19.51
CA ILE A 69 5.05 -4.20 -19.02
C ILE A 69 4.79 -4.32 -17.52
N ALA A 70 4.56 -5.52 -17.00
CA ALA A 70 4.38 -5.76 -15.57
C ALA A 70 5.67 -5.46 -14.78
N GLN A 71 6.83 -5.85 -15.30
CA GLN A 71 8.12 -5.55 -14.69
C GLN A 71 8.38 -4.04 -14.66
N GLU A 72 8.19 -3.34 -15.77
CA GLU A 72 8.32 -1.88 -15.85
C GLU A 72 7.36 -1.18 -14.87
N THR A 73 6.14 -1.71 -14.73
CA THR A 73 5.13 -1.20 -13.79
C THR A 73 5.63 -1.28 -12.35
N LEU A 74 6.17 -2.43 -11.96
CA LEU A 74 6.68 -2.67 -10.61
C LEU A 74 7.93 -1.86 -10.30
N GLU A 75 8.85 -1.72 -11.26
CA GLU A 75 10.13 -1.05 -11.06
C GLU A 75 10.06 0.48 -11.16
N ILE A 76 9.14 1.01 -11.97
CA ILE A 76 9.09 2.45 -12.29
C ILE A 76 7.80 3.09 -11.78
N TYR A 77 6.64 2.60 -12.23
CA TYR A 77 5.37 3.32 -12.02
C TYR A 77 4.81 3.16 -10.61
N ALA A 78 4.93 1.98 -9.99
CA ALA A 78 4.52 1.77 -8.60
C ALA A 78 5.36 2.62 -7.61
N PRO A 79 6.72 2.64 -7.69
CA PRO A 79 7.54 3.54 -6.89
C PRO A 79 7.27 5.02 -7.15
N LEU A 80 6.92 5.39 -8.39
CA LEU A 80 6.54 6.77 -8.71
C LEU A 80 5.21 7.16 -8.03
N ALA A 81 4.19 6.31 -8.14
CA ALA A 81 2.92 6.51 -7.44
C ALA A 81 3.13 6.60 -5.92
N HIS A 82 4.05 5.81 -5.36
CA HIS A 82 4.45 5.89 -3.97
C HIS A 82 5.02 7.27 -3.58
N ARG A 83 5.96 7.80 -4.37
CA ARG A 83 6.56 9.13 -4.12
C ARG A 83 5.55 10.26 -4.20
N LEU A 84 4.52 10.13 -5.04
CA LEU A 84 3.45 11.12 -5.18
C LEU A 84 2.32 10.96 -4.16
N GLY A 85 2.47 10.05 -3.18
CA GLY A 85 1.42 9.79 -2.18
C GLY A 85 0.18 9.09 -2.76
N MET A 86 0.21 8.64 -4.02
CA MET A 86 -0.90 8.00 -4.72
C MET A 86 -1.01 6.51 -4.35
N TRP A 87 -1.22 6.23 -3.07
CA TRP A 87 -1.28 4.87 -2.53
C TRP A 87 -2.30 3.98 -3.26
N ASN A 88 -3.47 4.55 -3.59
CA ASN A 88 -4.53 3.82 -4.30
C ASN A 88 -4.10 3.31 -5.68
N VAL A 89 -3.29 4.10 -6.40
CA VAL A 89 -2.75 3.70 -7.69
C VAL A 89 -1.59 2.74 -7.51
N LYS A 90 -0.70 3.00 -6.55
CA LYS A 90 0.45 2.14 -6.23
C LYS A 90 0.02 0.69 -6.03
N TRP A 91 -0.88 0.43 -5.08
CA TRP A 91 -1.23 -0.95 -4.74
C TRP A 91 -1.94 -1.68 -5.88
N GLN A 92 -2.75 -0.96 -6.69
CA GLN A 92 -3.39 -1.56 -7.86
C GLN A 92 -2.36 -1.95 -8.91
N LEU A 93 -1.38 -1.08 -9.18
CA LEU A 93 -0.29 -1.36 -10.10
C LEU A 93 0.55 -2.55 -9.61
N GLU A 94 0.85 -2.62 -8.31
CA GLU A 94 1.59 -3.71 -7.69
C GLU A 94 0.85 -5.06 -7.79
N ASP A 95 -0.43 -5.13 -7.38
CA ASP A 95 -1.21 -6.37 -7.45
C ASP A 95 -1.41 -6.84 -8.90
N LEU A 96 -1.65 -5.91 -9.84
CA LEU A 96 -1.77 -6.22 -11.26
C LEU A 96 -0.44 -6.70 -11.83
N ALA A 97 0.69 -6.05 -11.51
CA ALA A 97 2.01 -6.49 -11.95
C ALA A 97 2.34 -7.88 -11.40
N PHE A 98 2.10 -8.11 -10.10
CA PHE A 98 2.34 -9.37 -9.43
C PHE A 98 1.55 -10.52 -10.07
N ARG A 99 0.30 -10.28 -10.48
CA ARG A 99 -0.53 -11.26 -11.20
C ARG A 99 0.12 -11.78 -12.48
N TYR A 100 0.87 -10.94 -13.20
CA TYR A 100 1.50 -11.30 -14.46
C TYR A 100 2.95 -11.79 -14.32
N LEU A 101 3.67 -11.30 -13.30
CA LEU A 101 5.03 -11.74 -13.02
C LEU A 101 5.06 -13.11 -12.33
N GLU A 102 4.19 -13.31 -11.33
CA GLU A 102 4.17 -14.49 -10.48
C GLU A 102 2.75 -15.10 -10.38
N PRO A 103 2.20 -15.61 -11.49
CA PRO A 103 0.78 -16.00 -11.56
C PRO A 103 0.40 -17.14 -10.61
N GLN A 104 1.32 -18.07 -10.34
CA GLN A 104 1.07 -19.19 -9.43
C GLN A 104 0.95 -18.71 -7.98
N GLN A 105 1.88 -17.86 -7.53
CA GLN A 105 1.86 -17.31 -6.18
C GLN A 105 0.68 -16.36 -5.98
N TYR A 106 0.38 -15.52 -6.97
CA TYR A 106 -0.82 -14.68 -6.95
C TYR A 106 -2.09 -15.51 -6.74
N ARG A 107 -2.28 -16.59 -7.50
CA ARG A 107 -3.46 -17.48 -7.35
C ARG A 107 -3.49 -18.14 -5.98
N ARG A 108 -2.35 -18.63 -5.47
CA ARG A 108 -2.26 -19.24 -4.14
C ARG A 108 -2.69 -18.26 -3.05
N LEU A 109 -2.12 -17.05 -3.04
CA LEU A 109 -2.44 -16.02 -2.06
C LEU A 109 -3.89 -15.53 -2.20
N SER A 110 -4.36 -15.31 -3.42
CA SER A 110 -5.75 -14.91 -3.67
C SER A 110 -6.74 -15.95 -3.12
N ARG A 111 -6.47 -17.25 -3.29
CA ARG A 111 -7.30 -18.32 -2.71
C ARG A 111 -7.23 -18.35 -1.18
N LEU A 112 -6.05 -18.20 -0.60
CA LEU A 112 -5.88 -18.14 0.87
C LEU A 112 -6.67 -16.97 1.47
N VAL A 113 -6.55 -15.79 0.86
CA VAL A 113 -7.27 -14.57 1.26
C VAL A 113 -8.78 -14.73 1.08
N ALA A 114 -9.23 -15.41 0.02
CA ALA A 114 -10.65 -15.68 -0.23
C ALA A 114 -11.24 -16.69 0.77
N LYS A 115 -10.52 -17.78 1.08
CA LYS A 115 -10.98 -18.82 2.03
C LYS A 115 -11.22 -18.26 3.43
N LYS A 116 -10.38 -17.33 3.87
CA LYS A 116 -10.45 -16.68 5.19
C LYS A 116 -11.34 -15.42 5.21
N ARG A 117 -12.13 -15.16 4.15
CA ARG A 117 -12.91 -13.91 4.00
C ARG A 117 -13.95 -13.71 5.10
N LEU A 118 -14.86 -14.68 5.27
CA LEU A 118 -15.98 -14.59 6.22
C LEU A 118 -15.48 -14.46 7.67
N GLN A 119 -14.52 -15.32 8.05
CA GLN A 119 -13.92 -15.30 9.38
C GLN A 119 -13.28 -13.95 9.69
N ARG A 120 -12.59 -13.32 8.73
CA ARG A 120 -12.01 -12.01 9.00
C ARG A 120 -13.03 -10.88 8.97
N GLU A 121 -14.04 -10.94 8.10
CA GLU A 121 -15.08 -9.90 8.07
C GLU A 121 -15.81 -9.85 9.43
N GLY A 122 -16.08 -11.03 10.02
CA GLY A 122 -16.58 -11.14 11.40
C GLY A 122 -15.62 -10.52 12.42
N PHE A 123 -14.37 -10.99 12.45
CA PHE A 123 -13.35 -10.49 13.40
C PHE A 123 -13.13 -8.97 13.29
N ILE A 124 -13.02 -8.44 12.08
CA ILE A 124 -12.84 -6.99 11.85
C ILE A 124 -14.04 -6.22 12.36
N ASN A 125 -15.26 -6.70 12.11
CA ASN A 125 -16.47 -6.01 12.55
C ASN A 125 -16.55 -5.99 14.08
N GLU A 126 -16.28 -7.12 14.73
CA GLU A 126 -16.24 -7.23 16.19
C GLU A 126 -15.23 -6.25 16.78
N VAL A 127 -13.96 -6.35 16.38
CA VAL A 127 -12.88 -5.52 16.92
C VAL A 127 -13.08 -4.04 16.60
N SER A 128 -13.61 -3.71 15.42
CA SER A 128 -13.93 -2.32 15.04
C SER A 128 -15.07 -1.76 15.89
N GLN A 129 -16.08 -2.58 16.21
CA GLN A 129 -17.19 -2.18 17.07
C GLN A 129 -16.71 -1.95 18.50
N THR A 130 -15.93 -2.88 19.05
CA THR A 130 -15.32 -2.73 20.38
C THR A 130 -14.50 -1.45 20.46
N LEU A 131 -13.55 -1.24 19.53
CA LEU A 131 -12.73 -0.04 19.53
C LEU A 131 -13.56 1.25 19.41
N ARG A 132 -14.61 1.23 18.58
CA ARG A 132 -15.49 2.39 18.44
C ARG A 132 -16.26 2.70 19.73
N GLN A 133 -16.69 1.68 20.46
CA GLN A 133 -17.37 1.87 21.75
C GLN A 133 -16.42 2.46 22.79
N GLU A 134 -15.20 1.93 22.90
CA GLU A 134 -14.18 2.45 23.82
C GLU A 134 -13.84 3.92 23.53
N LEU A 135 -13.58 4.26 22.26
CA LEU A 135 -13.30 5.65 21.86
C LEU A 135 -14.50 6.57 22.15
N SER A 136 -15.73 6.10 21.94
CA SER A 136 -16.93 6.87 22.24
C SER A 136 -17.13 7.11 23.74
N GLN A 137 -16.79 6.13 24.59
CA GLN A 137 -16.86 6.28 26.06
C GLN A 137 -15.84 7.31 26.57
N ALA A 138 -14.68 7.39 25.91
CA ALA A 138 -13.67 8.43 26.15
C ALA A 138 -14.02 9.80 25.54
N GLY A 139 -15.20 9.96 24.92
CA GLY A 139 -15.63 11.21 24.30
C GLY A 139 -14.92 11.55 22.98
N ILE A 140 -14.34 10.54 22.30
CA ILE A 140 -13.64 10.70 21.03
C ILE A 140 -14.56 10.24 19.89
N GLU A 141 -15.03 11.17 19.06
CA GLU A 141 -15.73 10.83 17.83
C GLU A 141 -14.75 10.30 16.78
N ALA A 142 -14.85 9.01 16.48
CA ALA A 142 -13.96 8.35 15.53
C ALA A 142 -14.70 7.39 14.59
N LYS A 143 -14.25 7.34 13.33
CA LYS A 143 -14.68 6.32 12.37
C LYS A 143 -13.63 5.22 12.29
N VAL A 144 -14.02 4.01 12.70
CA VAL A 144 -13.16 2.82 12.70
C VAL A 144 -13.59 1.89 11.57
N PHE A 145 -12.65 1.46 10.73
CA PHE A 145 -12.91 0.46 9.69
C PHE A 145 -11.68 -0.39 9.38
N GLY A 146 -11.93 -1.62 8.92
CA GLY A 146 -10.87 -2.52 8.48
C GLY A 146 -10.22 -2.09 7.18
N ARG A 147 -8.88 -2.10 7.17
CA ARG A 147 -8.05 -1.94 5.97
C ARG A 147 -7.54 -3.31 5.54
N PRO A 148 -7.98 -3.86 4.40
CA PRO A 148 -7.40 -5.07 3.85
C PRO A 148 -5.96 -4.79 3.38
N LYS A 149 -5.03 -5.72 3.66
CA LYS A 149 -3.71 -5.68 3.03
C LYS A 149 -3.80 -6.21 1.60
N HIS A 150 -3.06 -5.57 0.70
CA HIS A 150 -3.00 -5.93 -0.72
C HIS A 150 -2.17 -7.20 -0.93
N ILE A 151 -2.45 -7.95 -1.99
CA ILE A 151 -1.87 -9.29 -2.21
C ILE A 151 -0.34 -9.20 -2.35
N TYR A 152 0.16 -8.22 -3.07
CA TYR A 152 1.58 -8.01 -3.24
C TYR A 152 2.29 -7.63 -1.92
N SER A 153 1.65 -6.81 -1.08
CA SER A 153 2.19 -6.48 0.25
C SER A 153 2.23 -7.70 1.17
N ILE A 154 1.22 -8.58 1.09
CA ILE A 154 1.20 -9.87 1.79
C ILE A 154 2.38 -10.73 1.32
N TYR A 155 2.59 -10.85 0.02
CA TYR A 155 3.71 -11.58 -0.57
C TYR A 155 5.07 -11.05 -0.07
N GLN A 156 5.27 -9.73 -0.07
CA GLN A 156 6.49 -9.12 0.47
C GLN A 156 6.67 -9.35 1.97
N LYS A 157 5.58 -9.32 2.76
CA LYS A 157 5.61 -9.59 4.20
C LYS A 157 5.99 -11.05 4.47
N MET A 158 5.42 -11.99 3.72
CA MET A 158 5.80 -13.42 3.78
C MET A 158 7.28 -13.64 3.50
N GLY A 159 7.83 -13.00 2.48
CA GLY A 159 9.27 -13.11 2.17
C GLY A 159 10.15 -12.59 3.31
N ARG A 160 9.77 -11.46 3.93
CA ARG A 160 10.47 -10.90 5.10
C ARG A 160 10.39 -11.82 6.32
N TYR A 161 9.22 -12.41 6.59
CA TYR A 161 9.03 -13.34 7.70
C TYR A 161 9.78 -14.65 7.51
N ALA A 162 9.77 -15.21 6.30
CA ALA A 162 10.57 -16.38 5.97
C ALA A 162 12.07 -16.13 6.18
N ALA A 163 12.58 -14.96 5.80
CA ALA A 163 13.97 -14.56 6.06
C ALA A 163 14.30 -14.42 7.56
N GLN A 164 13.29 -14.22 8.41
CA GLN A 164 13.40 -14.11 9.86
C GLN A 164 13.04 -15.43 10.59
N GLY A 165 12.77 -16.51 9.85
CA GLY A 165 12.35 -17.79 10.43
C GLY A 165 10.92 -17.81 11.03
N LYS A 166 10.09 -16.81 10.71
CA LYS A 166 8.70 -16.70 11.19
C LYS A 166 7.75 -17.35 10.18
N ASP A 167 6.77 -18.11 10.67
CA ASP A 167 5.72 -18.67 9.81
C ASP A 167 4.61 -17.65 9.56
N PHE A 168 4.15 -17.58 8.32
CA PHE A 168 3.04 -16.73 7.92
C PHE A 168 1.75 -17.55 7.98
N GLY A 169 1.14 -17.60 9.17
CA GLY A 169 0.01 -18.52 9.45
C GLY A 169 -1.33 -17.84 9.66
N ASP A 170 -1.34 -16.66 10.30
CA ASP A 170 -2.56 -16.18 10.94
C ASP A 170 -3.34 -15.15 10.14
N ILE A 171 -4.67 -15.20 10.32
CA ILE A 171 -5.63 -14.27 9.70
C ILE A 171 -5.30 -12.82 10.07
N HIS A 172 -4.71 -12.62 11.25
CA HIS A 172 -4.42 -11.33 11.84
C HIS A 172 -3.34 -10.54 11.09
N ASP A 173 -2.39 -11.23 10.46
CA ASP A 173 -1.32 -10.58 9.70
C ASP A 173 -1.80 -9.89 8.43
N LEU A 174 -3.02 -10.21 7.98
CA LEU A 174 -3.64 -9.76 6.74
C LEU A 174 -4.42 -8.44 6.86
N PHE A 175 -4.62 -7.92 8.08
CA PHE A 175 -5.47 -6.76 8.32
C PHE A 175 -4.80 -5.70 9.18
N ALA A 176 -5.33 -4.49 9.07
CA ALA A 176 -5.07 -3.37 9.95
C ALA A 176 -6.40 -2.65 10.19
N LEU A 177 -6.54 -1.94 11.29
CA LEU A 177 -7.64 -1.00 11.48
C LEU A 177 -7.21 0.40 11.07
N ARG A 178 -8.16 1.16 10.55
CA ARG A 178 -8.01 2.59 10.36
C ARG A 178 -9.01 3.32 11.23
N VAL A 179 -8.49 4.28 11.99
CA VAL A 179 -9.24 5.21 12.82
C VAL A 179 -9.10 6.58 12.19
N LEU A 180 -10.23 7.18 11.81
CA LEU A 180 -10.32 8.56 11.36
C LEU A 180 -10.94 9.42 12.45
N VAL A 181 -10.30 10.55 12.73
CA VAL A 181 -10.73 11.56 13.70
C VAL A 181 -10.72 12.95 13.06
N ASP A 182 -11.21 13.95 13.78
CA ASP A 182 -11.32 15.32 13.25
C ASP A 182 -10.04 16.13 13.41
N SER A 183 -9.31 15.96 14.52
CA SER A 183 -8.13 16.76 14.82
C SER A 183 -6.86 15.95 15.11
N VAL A 184 -5.70 16.59 14.99
CA VAL A 184 -4.42 15.98 15.37
C VAL A 184 -4.36 15.69 16.87
N SER A 185 -4.97 16.53 17.70
CA SER A 185 -5.07 16.28 19.15
C SER A 185 -5.83 14.98 19.41
N ASP A 186 -6.93 14.75 18.69
CA ASP A 186 -7.74 13.54 18.84
C ASP A 186 -7.01 12.29 18.32
N CYS A 187 -6.06 12.42 17.39
CA CYS A 187 -5.19 11.30 17.01
C CYS A 187 -4.39 10.78 18.21
N TYR A 188 -3.79 11.69 18.99
CA TYR A 188 -2.98 11.32 20.15
C TYR A 188 -3.84 10.88 21.34
N LYS A 189 -5.03 11.47 21.53
CA LYS A 189 -6.00 10.97 22.52
C LYS A 189 -6.43 9.55 22.19
N ALA A 190 -6.83 9.30 20.93
CA ALA A 190 -7.22 7.97 20.47
C ALA A 190 -6.08 6.94 20.63
N LEU A 191 -4.83 7.35 20.37
CA LEU A 191 -3.66 6.50 20.63
C LEU A 191 -3.56 6.09 22.11
N GLY A 192 -3.71 7.07 23.02
CA GLY A 192 -3.69 6.82 24.46
C GLY A 192 -4.78 5.85 24.89
N GLU A 193 -6.02 6.06 24.44
CA GLU A 193 -7.14 5.16 24.74
C GLU A 193 -6.92 3.75 24.19
N ILE A 194 -6.40 3.64 22.96
CA ILE A 194 -6.05 2.35 22.36
C ILE A 194 -4.99 1.61 23.19
N HIS A 195 -3.98 2.31 23.70
CA HIS A 195 -2.91 1.71 24.51
C HIS A 195 -3.36 1.37 25.94
N ASN A 196 -4.35 2.08 26.46
CA ASN A 196 -4.99 1.76 27.74
C ASN A 196 -5.83 0.48 27.61
N PHE A 197 -6.56 0.35 26.50
CA PHE A 197 -7.45 -0.80 26.27
C PHE A 197 -6.70 -2.06 25.79
N TRP A 198 -5.73 -1.90 24.89
CA TRP A 198 -4.91 -2.98 24.35
C TRP A 198 -3.43 -2.75 24.59
N ARG A 199 -2.74 -3.78 25.07
CA ARG A 199 -1.31 -3.73 25.33
C ARG A 199 -0.51 -3.42 24.05
N PRO A 200 0.26 -2.32 24.00
CA PRO A 200 1.06 -1.99 22.82
C PRO A 200 2.31 -2.86 22.70
N ILE A 201 2.73 -3.09 21.45
CA ILE A 201 4.05 -3.63 21.11
C ILE A 201 4.96 -2.44 20.83
N THR A 202 5.79 -2.06 21.80
CA THR A 202 6.56 -0.80 21.80
C THR A 202 7.45 -0.61 20.57
N GLU A 203 8.03 -1.69 20.05
CA GLU A 203 8.92 -1.65 18.87
C GLU A 203 8.18 -1.34 17.56
N GLU A 204 6.85 -1.47 17.53
CA GLU A 204 6.02 -1.29 16.33
C GLU A 204 5.20 0.02 16.35
N PHE A 205 5.65 1.03 17.10
CA PHE A 205 5.08 2.37 17.07
C PHE A 205 5.85 3.30 16.10
N ASN A 206 5.12 4.00 15.24
CA ASN A 206 5.68 5.03 14.35
C ASN A 206 4.77 6.26 14.30
N ASP A 207 5.32 7.42 14.66
CA ASP A 207 4.65 8.71 14.55
C ASP A 207 5.00 9.40 13.22
N PHE A 208 4.18 9.14 12.18
CA PHE A 208 4.31 9.85 10.90
C PHE A 208 3.57 11.19 10.89
N ILE A 209 2.90 11.61 11.97
CA ILE A 209 2.36 12.97 12.07
C ILE A 209 3.50 13.94 12.38
N ALA A 210 4.31 13.61 13.39
CA ALA A 210 5.50 14.38 13.77
C ALA A 210 6.63 14.24 12.74
N ASN A 211 6.81 13.04 12.17
CA ASN A 211 7.82 12.77 11.14
C ASN A 211 7.17 12.24 9.85
N PRO A 212 6.60 13.14 9.01
CA PRO A 212 5.99 12.75 7.75
C PRO A 212 6.98 12.01 6.85
N LYS A 213 6.48 11.04 6.08
CA LYS A 213 7.30 10.40 5.04
C LYS A 213 7.60 11.38 3.91
N ASP A 214 8.64 11.10 3.12
CA ASP A 214 9.05 11.92 1.96
C ASP A 214 7.90 12.24 0.97
N ASN A 215 6.89 11.39 0.90
CA ASN A 215 5.72 11.56 0.05
C ASN A 215 4.57 12.36 0.70
N GLY A 216 4.81 12.99 1.85
CA GLY A 216 3.82 13.76 2.61
C GLY A 216 2.83 12.92 3.42
N TYR A 217 3.02 11.60 3.50
CA TYR A 217 2.14 10.71 4.26
C TYR A 217 2.22 10.99 5.78
N ARG A 218 1.06 11.15 6.41
CA ARG A 218 0.90 11.40 7.86
C ARG A 218 -0.14 10.46 8.47
N SER A 219 0.22 9.82 9.59
CA SER A 219 -0.64 8.93 10.40
C SER A 219 0.16 8.42 11.60
N LEU A 220 -0.48 8.13 12.72
CA LEU A 220 0.10 7.33 13.80
C LEU A 220 -0.09 5.86 13.48
N HIS A 221 0.99 5.07 13.54
CA HIS A 221 0.94 3.62 13.36
C HIS A 221 1.33 2.97 14.67
N THR A 222 0.52 2.04 15.15
CA THR A 222 0.83 1.25 16.34
C THR A 222 0.36 -0.18 16.15
N THR A 223 1.12 -1.15 16.66
CA THR A 223 0.64 -2.53 16.79
C THR A 223 0.34 -2.82 18.25
N VAL A 224 -0.83 -3.41 18.50
CA VAL A 224 -1.29 -3.78 19.83
C VAL A 224 -1.69 -5.25 19.88
N MET A 225 -1.66 -5.84 21.08
CA MET A 225 -2.12 -7.20 21.32
C MET A 225 -3.63 -7.19 21.61
N CYS A 226 -4.43 -7.47 20.59
CA CYS A 226 -5.87 -7.65 20.68
C CYS A 226 -6.20 -9.05 21.22
N GLN A 227 -7.22 -9.16 22.08
CA GLN A 227 -7.68 -10.43 22.66
C GLN A 227 -6.55 -11.26 23.31
N GLY A 228 -5.49 -10.60 23.82
CA GLY A 228 -4.38 -11.21 24.56
C GLY A 228 -3.31 -11.95 23.73
N VAL A 229 -3.61 -12.34 22.49
CA VAL A 229 -2.71 -13.17 21.67
C VAL A 229 -2.52 -12.67 20.24
N THR A 230 -3.37 -11.76 19.78
CA THR A 230 -3.42 -11.38 18.37
C THR A 230 -2.79 -10.01 18.12
N PRO A 231 -1.69 -9.91 17.35
CA PRO A 231 -1.15 -8.61 16.95
C PRO A 231 -2.08 -7.94 15.94
N LEU A 232 -2.43 -6.68 16.21
CA LEU A 232 -3.30 -5.85 15.38
C LEU A 232 -2.64 -4.50 15.10
N GLU A 233 -2.39 -4.22 13.82
CA GLU A 233 -1.90 -2.93 13.37
C GLU A 233 -3.06 -1.92 13.30
N ILE A 234 -2.90 -0.74 13.90
CA ILE A 234 -3.89 0.33 13.91
C ILE A 234 -3.25 1.60 13.35
N GLN A 235 -3.95 2.23 12.41
CA GLN A 235 -3.56 3.48 11.76
C GLN A 235 -4.53 4.59 12.16
N ILE A 236 -4.05 5.60 12.88
CA ILE A 236 -4.84 6.73 13.35
C ILE A 236 -4.45 7.96 12.55
N ARG A 237 -5.42 8.71 12.02
CA ARG A 237 -5.17 9.95 11.28
C ARG A 237 -6.42 10.81 11.18
N THR A 238 -6.26 12.06 10.79
CA THR A 238 -7.42 12.92 10.54
C THR A 238 -8.09 12.61 9.20
N HIS A 239 -9.26 13.20 8.97
CA HIS A 239 -9.95 13.12 7.67
C HIS A 239 -9.15 13.72 6.50
N ASP A 240 -8.32 14.73 6.76
CA ASP A 240 -7.51 15.42 5.75
C ASP A 240 -6.19 14.67 5.39
N MET A 241 -5.75 13.74 6.25
CA MET A 241 -4.53 12.95 6.09
C MET A 241 -4.77 11.63 5.33
#